data_AF-A0A970HEA1-F1
#
_entry.id   AF-A0A970HEA1-F1
#
_cell.length_a   1.000
_cell.length_b   1.000
_cell.length_c   1.000
_cell.angle_alpha   90.00
_cell.angle_beta   90.00
_cell.angle_gamma   90.00
#
_symmetry.space_group_name_H-M   'P 1'
#
loop_
_entity.id
_entity.type
_entity.pdbx_description
1 polymer ?
#
loop_
_entity_poly.entity_id
_entity_poly.type
_entity_poly.pdbx_seq_one_letter_code
_entity_poly.pdbx_strand_id
1 'polypeptide(L)'
;MKYLKTAILENFQSHKYSVIHFDEGLNVILGPSDSGKSAIIRAIKWALYNEPAGDYFMREGESKTSVTLLFSDNTKVKRLRTRSKNQYILYLKDGEEIILEGFGTSVPEEILEATGIKKIKLDSDSSASINLGEQLEGPFLLSEKTSTRAGAIGRLIGVNIIDDALKDTLKDIRNLNNRRKMMEERISKIQDELKEYDYLDQLEKSLEAVENLRRIIAAKTKKKEILNQCLIKYESLKGEISQLNQTLDRLKSLEDIDPIIETIDKNINSYKYLRLKNTQYKNSREEIKKTDFILDKLTGLEEIDQILKDFSELNNRFKILYNIKESLTLVQEEKSKTEGIYHRLRVLPEIEKALTSAKDKPQLIKRLIKLKEEYALNQKNLRVGNEFIRHFDGLGDAEERINQVAKLKDRLRSLMELSKRMKATNLSLDKETKELERIEGTIKSQLNEYREILSKIEVCPFCLSHIDEDKRNHIISHYI
;
A
#
# COMPACT_ATOMS: atom_id res chain seq x y z
N MET A 1 -63.35 -53.01 -9.75
CA MET A 1 -62.84 -52.21 -10.90
C MET A 1 -63.10 -50.74 -10.58
N LYS A 2 -62.23 -49.80 -10.98
CA LYS A 2 -62.45 -48.36 -10.67
C LYS A 2 -63.42 -47.78 -11.70
N TYR A 3 -64.49 -47.13 -11.24
CA TYR A 3 -65.49 -46.48 -12.09
C TYR A 3 -65.92 -45.13 -11.51
N LEU A 4 -66.47 -44.25 -12.35
CA LEU A 4 -67.01 -42.96 -11.92
C LEU A 4 -68.37 -43.18 -11.24
N LYS A 5 -68.53 -42.70 -10.00
CA LYS A 5 -69.75 -42.87 -9.19
C LYS A 5 -70.61 -41.61 -9.14
N THR A 6 -69.99 -40.43 -9.08
CA THR A 6 -70.70 -39.15 -9.08
C THR A 6 -69.92 -38.09 -9.84
N ALA A 7 -70.60 -37.28 -10.66
CA ALA A 7 -70.09 -36.00 -11.15
C ALA A 7 -70.92 -34.83 -10.59
N ILE A 8 -70.24 -33.82 -10.05
CA ILE A 8 -70.84 -32.58 -9.55
C ILE A 8 -70.33 -31.43 -10.41
N LEU A 9 -71.24 -30.71 -11.07
CA LEU A 9 -70.95 -29.57 -11.93
C LEU A 9 -71.44 -28.28 -11.23
N GLU A 10 -70.53 -27.34 -11.00
CA GLU A 10 -70.78 -26.00 -10.45
C GLU A 10 -70.47 -24.96 -11.53
N ASN A 11 -71.47 -24.18 -11.96
CA ASN A 11 -71.33 -23.09 -12.95
C ASN A 11 -70.63 -23.50 -14.27
N PHE A 12 -70.96 -24.67 -14.80
CA PHE A 12 -70.39 -25.23 -16.02
C PHE A 12 -71.42 -25.22 -17.16
N GLN A 13 -71.24 -24.34 -18.15
CA GLN A 13 -72.20 -24.08 -19.24
C GLN A 13 -73.64 -23.91 -18.70
N SER A 14 -74.59 -24.73 -19.17
CA SER A 14 -76.00 -24.72 -18.74
C SER A 14 -76.22 -25.11 -17.28
N HIS A 15 -75.25 -25.77 -16.62
CA HIS A 15 -75.37 -26.30 -15.27
C HIS A 15 -74.94 -25.25 -14.23
N LYS A 16 -75.90 -24.70 -13.47
CA LYS A 16 -75.60 -23.86 -12.29
C LYS A 16 -75.07 -24.72 -11.14
N TYR A 17 -75.85 -25.73 -10.80
CA TYR A 17 -75.46 -26.80 -9.88
C TYR A 17 -76.13 -28.08 -10.38
N SER A 18 -75.38 -29.15 -10.56
CA SER A 18 -75.92 -30.45 -10.98
C SER A 18 -75.11 -31.57 -10.35
N VAL A 19 -75.80 -32.51 -9.72
CA VAL A 19 -75.22 -33.74 -9.16
C VAL A 19 -75.76 -34.90 -9.99
N ILE A 20 -74.86 -35.69 -10.55
CA ILE A 20 -75.15 -36.80 -11.45
C ILE A 20 -74.55 -38.04 -10.82
N HIS A 21 -75.41 -38.98 -10.44
CA HIS A 21 -75.01 -40.28 -9.94
C HIS A 21 -74.95 -41.27 -11.10
N PHE A 22 -73.93 -42.12 -11.10
CA PHE A 22 -73.71 -43.17 -12.08
C PHE A 22 -73.73 -44.53 -11.39
N ASP A 23 -74.50 -45.44 -11.96
CA ASP A 23 -74.54 -46.83 -11.52
C ASP A 23 -73.40 -47.65 -12.15
N GLU A 24 -73.12 -48.82 -11.58
CA GLU A 24 -72.14 -49.76 -12.14
C GLU A 24 -72.71 -50.41 -13.41
N GLY A 25 -72.25 -49.98 -14.58
CA GLY A 25 -72.67 -50.51 -15.88
C GLY A 25 -73.11 -49.43 -16.87
N LEU A 26 -74.17 -49.72 -17.63
CA LEU A 26 -74.65 -48.85 -18.71
C LEU A 26 -75.52 -47.70 -18.17
N ASN A 27 -75.00 -46.48 -18.28
CA ASN A 27 -75.69 -45.25 -17.90
C ASN A 27 -76.15 -44.50 -19.16
N VAL A 28 -77.44 -44.15 -19.25
CA VAL A 28 -78.02 -43.47 -20.43
C VAL A 28 -78.59 -42.11 -20.05
N ILE A 29 -78.03 -41.04 -20.59
CA ILE A 29 -78.46 -39.66 -20.32
C ILE A 29 -79.49 -39.22 -21.37
N LEU A 30 -80.77 -39.19 -21.00
CA LEU A 30 -81.89 -38.79 -21.85
C LEU A 30 -82.31 -37.33 -21.64
N GLY A 31 -82.98 -36.75 -22.64
CA GLY A 31 -83.51 -35.38 -22.59
C GLY A 31 -83.59 -34.72 -23.98
N PRO A 32 -84.16 -33.51 -24.10
CA PRO A 32 -84.23 -32.77 -25.37
C PRO A 32 -82.85 -32.40 -25.93
N SER A 33 -82.79 -31.94 -27.18
CA SER A 33 -81.62 -31.19 -27.69
C SER A 33 -81.39 -29.92 -26.85
N ASP A 34 -80.14 -29.46 -26.79
CA ASP A 34 -79.70 -28.26 -26.04
C ASP A 34 -80.02 -28.19 -24.53
N SER A 35 -80.50 -29.29 -23.94
CA SER A 35 -80.75 -29.45 -22.50
C SER A 35 -79.49 -29.60 -21.62
N GLY A 36 -78.29 -29.46 -22.20
CA GLY A 36 -77.02 -29.57 -21.47
C GLY A 36 -76.38 -30.96 -21.44
N LYS A 37 -76.99 -32.01 -22.02
CA LYS A 37 -76.44 -33.39 -22.03
C LYS A 37 -74.97 -33.46 -22.46
N SER A 38 -74.61 -32.78 -23.55
CA SER A 38 -73.22 -32.74 -24.04
C SER A 38 -72.27 -31.91 -23.15
N ALA A 39 -72.80 -30.98 -22.35
CA ALA A 39 -72.01 -30.24 -21.36
C ALA A 39 -71.55 -31.15 -20.21
N ILE A 40 -72.30 -32.19 -19.86
CA ILE A 40 -71.90 -33.22 -18.88
C ILE A 40 -70.63 -33.93 -19.35
N ILE A 41 -70.62 -34.41 -20.60
CA ILE A 41 -69.44 -35.09 -21.18
C ILE A 41 -68.25 -34.13 -21.28
N ARG A 42 -68.47 -32.87 -21.69
CA ARG A 42 -67.43 -31.83 -21.69
C ARG A 42 -66.89 -31.52 -20.29
N ALA A 43 -67.73 -31.52 -19.26
CA ALA A 43 -67.30 -31.31 -17.88
C ALA A 43 -66.38 -32.44 -17.40
N ILE A 44 -66.76 -33.70 -17.66
CA ILE A 44 -65.94 -34.87 -17.35
C ILE A 44 -64.63 -34.84 -18.15
N LYS A 45 -64.68 -34.49 -19.45
CA LYS A 45 -63.48 -34.30 -20.28
C LYS A 45 -62.57 -33.19 -19.73
N TRP A 46 -63.14 -32.08 -19.25
CA TRP A 46 -62.38 -30.98 -18.68
C TRP A 46 -61.67 -31.35 -17.38
N ALA A 47 -62.34 -32.13 -16.53
CA ALA A 47 -61.76 -32.64 -15.29
C ALA A 47 -60.69 -33.72 -15.52
N LEU A 48 -60.81 -34.57 -16.55
CA LEU A 48 -59.86 -35.68 -16.77
C LEU A 48 -58.72 -35.37 -17.74
N TYR A 49 -58.92 -34.45 -18.68
CA TYR A 49 -57.99 -34.17 -19.77
C TYR A 49 -57.59 -32.69 -19.88
N ASN A 50 -58.04 -31.83 -18.96
CA ASN A 50 -57.88 -30.37 -19.04
C ASN A 50 -58.43 -29.74 -20.34
N GLU A 51 -59.39 -30.42 -20.98
CA GLU A 51 -59.96 -30.02 -22.26
C GLU A 51 -61.48 -29.79 -22.17
N PRO A 52 -62.00 -28.64 -22.63
CA PRO A 52 -61.30 -27.68 -23.50
C PRO A 52 -60.50 -26.61 -22.74
N ALA A 53 -59.57 -25.97 -23.46
CA ALA A 53 -58.79 -24.83 -22.97
C ALA A 53 -59.61 -23.52 -22.98
N GLY A 54 -59.09 -22.48 -22.30
CA GLY A 54 -59.79 -21.20 -22.11
C GLY A 54 -60.76 -21.24 -20.93
N ASP A 55 -61.77 -20.38 -20.94
CA ASP A 55 -62.78 -20.23 -19.88
C ASP A 55 -64.22 -20.24 -20.41
N TYR A 56 -64.46 -20.49 -21.71
CA TYR A 56 -65.78 -20.48 -22.34
C TYR A 56 -66.77 -21.54 -21.81
N PHE A 57 -66.30 -22.49 -21.01
CA PHE A 57 -67.14 -23.44 -20.28
C PHE A 57 -67.68 -22.87 -18.96
N MET A 58 -67.18 -21.71 -18.51
CA MET A 58 -67.74 -20.95 -17.40
C MET A 58 -69.11 -20.41 -17.79
N ARG A 59 -70.11 -20.61 -16.92
CA ARG A 59 -71.45 -20.06 -17.11
C ARG A 59 -71.38 -18.52 -17.17
N GLU A 60 -72.09 -17.91 -18.12
CA GLU A 60 -72.16 -16.45 -18.24
C GLU A 60 -72.64 -15.80 -16.93
N GLY A 61 -72.02 -14.67 -16.58
CA GLY A 61 -72.27 -13.94 -15.34
C GLY A 61 -71.52 -14.47 -14.11
N GLU A 62 -70.99 -15.69 -14.15
CA GLU A 62 -70.24 -16.29 -13.04
C GLU A 62 -68.74 -15.94 -13.10
N SER A 63 -68.02 -16.14 -11.99
CA SER A 63 -66.57 -15.89 -11.87
C SER A 63 -65.75 -17.09 -11.41
N LYS A 64 -66.43 -18.22 -11.18
CA LYS A 64 -65.92 -19.49 -10.67
C LYS A 64 -66.72 -20.64 -11.27
N THR A 65 -66.00 -21.66 -11.73
CA THR A 65 -66.55 -22.93 -12.23
C THR A 65 -65.78 -24.07 -11.59
N SER A 66 -66.47 -25.16 -11.24
CA SER A 66 -65.80 -26.37 -10.82
C SER A 66 -66.51 -27.63 -11.29
N VAL A 67 -65.74 -28.69 -11.49
CA VAL A 67 -66.24 -30.04 -11.77
C VAL A 67 -65.57 -30.98 -10.78
N THR A 68 -66.37 -31.73 -10.02
CA THR A 68 -65.89 -32.72 -9.06
C THR A 68 -66.31 -34.11 -9.51
N LEU A 69 -65.34 -35.01 -9.67
CA LEU A 69 -65.54 -36.41 -10.01
C LEU A 69 -65.22 -37.27 -8.78
N LEU A 70 -66.15 -38.13 -8.38
CA LEU A 70 -65.97 -39.11 -7.30
C LEU A 70 -65.97 -40.52 -7.90
N PHE A 71 -64.93 -41.28 -7.63
CA PHE A 71 -64.77 -42.65 -8.10
C PHE A 71 -65.23 -43.67 -7.05
N SER A 72 -65.40 -44.93 -7.48
CA SER A 72 -65.88 -46.04 -6.65
C SER A 72 -64.94 -46.42 -5.50
N ASP A 73 -63.66 -46.04 -5.57
CA ASP A 73 -62.64 -46.26 -4.53
C ASP A 73 -62.42 -45.03 -3.62
N ASN A 74 -63.43 -44.16 -3.52
CA ASN A 74 -63.45 -42.89 -2.78
C ASN A 74 -62.44 -41.82 -3.24
N THR A 75 -61.61 -42.07 -4.25
CA THR A 75 -60.82 -41.01 -4.89
C THR A 75 -61.75 -39.93 -5.43
N LYS A 76 -61.45 -38.67 -5.11
CA LYS A 76 -62.22 -37.51 -5.58
C LYS A 76 -61.28 -36.49 -6.21
N VAL A 77 -61.59 -36.10 -7.44
CA VAL A 77 -60.85 -35.07 -8.19
C VAL A 77 -61.75 -33.87 -8.40
N LYS A 78 -61.40 -32.71 -7.85
CA LYS A 78 -62.07 -31.43 -8.10
C LYS A 78 -61.20 -30.55 -8.98
N ARG A 79 -61.69 -30.29 -10.20
CA ARG A 79 -61.11 -29.32 -11.13
C ARG A 79 -61.77 -27.97 -10.88
N LEU A 80 -60.98 -26.95 -10.51
CA LEU A 80 -61.45 -25.62 -10.14
C LEU A 80 -60.80 -24.54 -11.02
N ARG A 81 -61.62 -23.63 -11.56
CA ARG A 81 -61.15 -22.43 -12.24
C ARG A 81 -61.93 -21.20 -11.78
N THR A 82 -61.21 -20.13 -11.47
CA THR A 82 -61.74 -18.78 -11.27
C THR A 82 -60.98 -17.82 -12.20
N ARG A 83 -61.32 -16.53 -12.16
CA ARG A 83 -60.55 -15.49 -12.89
C ARG A 83 -59.07 -15.39 -12.47
N SER A 84 -58.70 -15.86 -11.28
CA SER A 84 -57.35 -15.73 -10.72
C SER A 84 -56.66 -17.05 -10.34
N LYS A 85 -57.41 -18.15 -10.27
CA LYS A 85 -56.91 -19.47 -9.85
C LYS A 85 -57.30 -20.54 -10.86
N ASN A 86 -56.35 -21.41 -11.21
CA ASN A 86 -56.57 -22.57 -12.07
C ASN A 86 -55.91 -23.78 -11.40
N GLN A 87 -56.71 -24.64 -10.77
CA GLN A 87 -56.25 -25.58 -9.75
C GLN A 87 -56.88 -26.97 -9.95
N TYR A 88 -56.12 -28.01 -9.65
CA TYR A 88 -56.62 -29.35 -9.39
C TYR A 88 -56.58 -29.58 -7.88
N ILE A 89 -57.58 -30.28 -7.36
CA ILE A 89 -57.64 -30.67 -5.95
C ILE A 89 -57.95 -32.17 -5.92
N LEU A 90 -56.98 -32.95 -5.46
CA LEU A 90 -57.10 -34.39 -5.29
C LEU A 90 -57.39 -34.70 -3.82
N TYR A 91 -58.40 -35.51 -3.58
CA TYR A 91 -58.65 -36.12 -2.28
C TYR A 91 -58.32 -37.61 -2.38
N LEU A 92 -57.32 -38.04 -1.61
CA LEU A 92 -56.89 -39.42 -1.52
C LEU A 92 -57.83 -40.25 -0.63
N LYS A 93 -57.63 -41.58 -0.65
CA LYS A 93 -58.49 -42.55 0.06
C LYS A 93 -58.51 -42.33 1.57
N ASP A 94 -57.39 -41.86 2.09
CA ASP A 94 -57.13 -41.63 3.51
C ASP A 94 -57.60 -40.23 3.98
N GLY A 95 -58.16 -39.43 3.06
CA GLY A 95 -58.74 -38.11 3.35
C GLY A 95 -57.79 -36.93 3.12
N GLU A 96 -56.52 -37.17 2.78
CA GLU A 96 -55.55 -36.11 2.45
C GLU A 96 -55.97 -35.32 1.20
N GLU A 97 -55.82 -33.98 1.26
CA GLU A 97 -56.14 -33.04 0.20
C GLU A 97 -54.87 -32.45 -0.41
N ILE A 98 -54.62 -32.74 -1.68
CA ILE A 98 -53.46 -32.25 -2.45
C ILE A 98 -53.96 -31.19 -3.44
N ILE A 99 -53.45 -29.97 -3.33
CA ILE A 99 -53.78 -28.83 -4.21
C ILE A 99 -52.64 -28.64 -5.21
N LEU A 100 -52.98 -28.72 -6.50
CA LEU A 100 -52.03 -28.70 -7.62
C LEU A 100 -52.31 -27.49 -8.51
N GLU A 101 -51.33 -26.59 -8.62
CA GLU A 101 -51.38 -25.35 -9.40
C GLU A 101 -50.30 -25.34 -10.49
N GLY A 102 -50.36 -24.41 -11.45
CA GLY A 102 -49.25 -24.16 -12.38
C GLY A 102 -48.99 -25.21 -13.48
N PHE A 103 -49.73 -26.33 -13.52
CA PHE A 103 -49.62 -27.43 -14.50
C PHE A 103 -49.82 -27.07 -16.00
N GLY A 104 -50.09 -25.80 -16.33
CA GLY A 104 -50.22 -25.32 -17.71
C GLY A 104 -51.38 -25.93 -18.48
N THR A 105 -51.07 -26.54 -19.62
CA THR A 105 -52.01 -27.24 -20.52
C THR A 105 -52.14 -28.73 -20.20
N SER A 106 -51.14 -29.34 -19.56
CA SER A 106 -51.16 -30.73 -19.09
C SER A 106 -52.09 -30.95 -17.89
N VAL A 107 -52.44 -32.21 -17.65
CA VAL A 107 -53.02 -32.68 -16.38
C VAL A 107 -51.86 -33.07 -15.45
N PRO A 108 -51.87 -32.74 -14.16
CA PRO A 108 -50.84 -33.16 -13.21
C PRO A 108 -50.69 -34.68 -13.13
N GLU A 109 -49.47 -35.17 -12.89
CA GLU A 109 -49.18 -36.62 -12.87
C GLU A 109 -49.94 -37.33 -11.75
N GLU A 110 -50.08 -36.69 -10.58
CA GLU A 110 -50.83 -37.20 -9.43
C GLU A 110 -52.31 -37.43 -9.77
N ILE A 111 -52.89 -36.61 -10.65
CA ILE A 111 -54.27 -36.78 -11.13
C ILE A 111 -54.35 -37.93 -12.15
N LEU A 112 -53.35 -38.08 -13.02
CA LEU A 112 -53.29 -39.18 -14.00
C LEU A 112 -53.12 -40.54 -13.30
N GLU A 113 -52.26 -40.61 -12.28
CA GLU A 113 -52.06 -41.80 -11.46
C GLU A 113 -53.30 -42.12 -10.62
N ALA A 114 -53.84 -41.13 -9.90
CA ALA A 114 -55.00 -41.34 -9.04
C ALA A 114 -56.26 -41.74 -9.84
N THR A 115 -56.48 -41.20 -11.03
CA THR A 115 -57.62 -41.58 -11.88
C THR A 115 -57.38 -42.83 -12.71
N GLY A 116 -56.13 -43.13 -13.06
CA GLY A 116 -55.75 -44.16 -14.04
C GLY A 116 -56.11 -43.81 -15.49
N ILE A 117 -56.58 -42.58 -15.75
CA ILE A 117 -57.07 -42.14 -17.07
C ILE A 117 -56.03 -41.21 -17.68
N LYS A 118 -55.42 -41.63 -18.79
CA LYS A 118 -54.39 -40.87 -19.51
C LYS A 118 -54.63 -40.91 -21.02
N LYS A 119 -54.22 -39.85 -21.72
CA LYS A 119 -54.19 -39.88 -23.18
C LYS A 119 -53.11 -40.83 -23.67
N ILE A 120 -53.42 -41.64 -24.69
CA ILE A 120 -52.43 -42.48 -25.36
C ILE A 120 -51.89 -41.70 -26.56
N LYS A 121 -50.58 -41.48 -26.60
CA LYS A 121 -49.91 -40.85 -27.75
C LYS A 121 -49.91 -41.82 -28.93
N LEU A 122 -50.62 -41.52 -30.02
CA LEU A 122 -50.68 -42.38 -31.21
C LEU A 122 -49.46 -42.17 -32.13
N ASP A 123 -49.01 -40.93 -32.27
CA ASP A 123 -47.82 -40.53 -33.06
C ASP A 123 -47.03 -39.43 -32.31
N SER A 124 -45.97 -38.85 -32.87
CA SER A 124 -45.22 -37.77 -32.19
C SER A 124 -46.09 -36.57 -31.81
N ASP A 125 -47.07 -36.24 -32.65
CA ASP A 125 -47.87 -35.02 -32.53
C ASP A 125 -49.38 -35.30 -32.31
N SER A 126 -49.78 -36.58 -32.18
CA SER A 126 -51.17 -36.98 -31.96
C SER A 126 -51.37 -37.81 -30.70
N SER A 127 -52.45 -37.55 -29.98
CA SER A 127 -52.84 -38.27 -28.76
C SER A 127 -54.36 -38.45 -28.71
N ALA A 128 -54.82 -39.65 -28.39
CA ALA A 128 -56.24 -39.99 -28.30
C ALA A 128 -56.69 -40.26 -26.87
N SER A 129 -57.96 -39.95 -26.61
CA SER A 129 -58.63 -40.11 -25.32
C SER A 129 -59.49 -41.37 -25.33
N ILE A 130 -58.89 -42.55 -25.11
CA ILE A 130 -59.60 -43.84 -25.29
C ILE A 130 -60.82 -43.98 -24.37
N ASN A 131 -60.80 -43.36 -23.19
CA ASN A 131 -61.90 -43.46 -22.21
C ASN A 131 -63.08 -42.49 -22.45
N LEU A 132 -62.99 -41.56 -23.40
CA LEU A 132 -64.06 -40.59 -23.71
C LEU A 132 -64.09 -40.29 -25.22
N GLY A 133 -65.12 -40.79 -25.91
CA GLY A 133 -65.39 -40.44 -27.31
C GLY A 133 -66.22 -39.16 -27.44
N GLU A 134 -65.95 -38.38 -28.49
CA GLU A 134 -66.71 -37.18 -28.84
C GLU A 134 -67.90 -37.47 -29.79
N GLN A 135 -68.81 -36.50 -29.89
CA GLN A 135 -69.93 -36.59 -30.81
C GLN A 135 -69.43 -36.55 -32.26
N LEU A 136 -69.85 -37.54 -33.07
CA LEU A 136 -69.36 -37.78 -34.45
C LEU A 136 -67.88 -38.21 -34.55
N GLU A 137 -67.24 -38.63 -33.45
CA GLU A 137 -65.93 -39.28 -33.54
C GLU A 137 -66.06 -40.64 -34.27
N GLY A 138 -65.15 -40.89 -35.21
CA GLY A 138 -65.11 -42.15 -35.95
C GLY A 138 -64.63 -43.31 -35.07
N PRO A 139 -64.80 -44.58 -35.51
CA PRO A 139 -64.30 -45.71 -34.74
C PRO A 139 -62.78 -45.64 -34.57
N PHE A 140 -62.33 -45.74 -33.31
CA PHE A 140 -60.93 -45.59 -32.91
C PHE A 140 -59.97 -46.37 -33.84
N LEU A 141 -58.88 -45.70 -34.27
CA LEU A 141 -57.90 -46.15 -35.27
C LEU A 141 -58.41 -46.42 -36.70
N LEU A 142 -59.70 -46.71 -36.91
CA LEU A 142 -60.26 -46.95 -38.26
C LEU A 142 -60.46 -45.65 -39.04
N SER A 143 -60.83 -44.55 -38.37
CA SER A 143 -60.87 -43.20 -38.96
C SER A 143 -59.50 -42.52 -39.05
N GLU A 144 -58.48 -43.05 -38.38
CA GLU A 144 -57.12 -42.49 -38.38
C GLU A 144 -56.35 -42.77 -39.67
N LYS A 145 -55.41 -41.88 -39.98
CA LYS A 145 -54.46 -42.04 -41.11
C LYS A 145 -53.63 -43.32 -40.93
N THR A 146 -53.24 -43.95 -42.04
CA THR A 146 -52.46 -45.19 -42.04
C THR A 146 -51.15 -45.07 -41.25
N SER A 147 -50.48 -43.91 -41.29
CA SER A 147 -49.27 -43.63 -40.48
C SER A 147 -49.57 -43.62 -38.98
N THR A 148 -50.60 -42.86 -38.55
CA THR A 148 -51.04 -42.79 -37.15
C THR A 148 -51.46 -44.17 -36.64
N ARG A 149 -52.14 -44.97 -37.47
CA ARG A 149 -52.54 -46.35 -37.13
C ARG A 149 -51.32 -47.26 -36.94
N ALA A 150 -50.33 -47.18 -37.83
CA ALA A 150 -49.09 -47.95 -37.71
C ALA A 150 -48.29 -47.54 -36.45
N GLY A 151 -48.13 -46.24 -36.20
CA GLY A 151 -47.49 -45.72 -34.98
C GLY A 151 -48.21 -46.12 -33.70
N ALA A 152 -49.54 -46.06 -33.67
CA ALA A 152 -50.34 -46.51 -32.54
C ALA A 152 -50.15 -48.01 -32.25
N ILE A 153 -50.18 -48.86 -33.27
CA ILE A 153 -49.95 -50.31 -33.12
C ILE A 153 -48.51 -50.58 -32.68
N GLY A 154 -47.51 -49.90 -33.26
CA GLY A 154 -46.11 -49.98 -32.84
C GLY A 154 -45.92 -49.58 -31.36
N ARG A 155 -46.67 -48.58 -30.87
CA ARG A 155 -46.65 -48.13 -29.47
C ARG A 155 -47.34 -49.08 -28.51
N LEU A 156 -48.39 -49.78 -28.95
CA LEU A 156 -48.99 -50.86 -28.18
C LEU A 156 -48.06 -52.08 -28.04
N ILE A 157 -47.19 -52.33 -29.04
CA ILE A 157 -46.23 -53.45 -29.05
C ILE A 157 -44.85 -53.05 -28.46
N GLY A 158 -44.54 -51.75 -28.39
CA GLY A 158 -43.28 -51.22 -27.85
C GLY A 158 -42.12 -51.08 -28.87
N VAL A 159 -42.38 -51.25 -30.17
CA VAL A 159 -41.33 -51.33 -31.21
C VAL A 159 -40.61 -49.99 -31.43
N ASN A 160 -41.37 -48.90 -31.42
CA ASN A 160 -40.86 -47.53 -31.68
C ASN A 160 -39.98 -46.94 -30.56
N ILE A 161 -39.63 -47.69 -29.52
CA ILE A 161 -38.49 -47.33 -28.66
C ILE A 161 -37.22 -47.18 -29.53
N ILE A 162 -37.08 -48.04 -30.56
CA ILE A 162 -35.98 -47.98 -31.53
C ILE A 162 -36.10 -46.73 -32.41
N ASP A 163 -37.30 -46.43 -32.92
CA ASP A 163 -37.54 -45.27 -33.79
C ASP A 163 -37.36 -43.94 -33.06
N ASP A 164 -37.81 -43.82 -31.81
CA ASP A 164 -37.64 -42.64 -30.97
C ASP A 164 -36.14 -42.43 -30.64
N ALA A 165 -35.40 -43.49 -30.28
CA ALA A 165 -33.96 -43.43 -30.06
C ALA A 165 -33.16 -43.05 -31.34
N LEU A 166 -33.57 -43.56 -32.50
CA LEU A 166 -33.00 -43.18 -33.80
C LEU A 166 -33.28 -41.71 -34.13
N LYS A 167 -34.49 -41.22 -33.83
CA LYS A 167 -34.90 -39.82 -34.05
C LYS A 167 -34.09 -38.85 -33.18
N ASP A 168 -33.87 -39.19 -31.92
CA ASP A 168 -33.09 -38.37 -30.99
C ASP A 168 -31.58 -38.40 -31.30
N THR A 169 -31.00 -39.57 -31.61
CA THR A 169 -29.59 -39.62 -32.05
C THR A 169 -29.34 -38.84 -33.35
N LEU A 170 -30.26 -38.88 -34.33
CA LEU A 170 -30.20 -38.02 -35.53
C LEU A 170 -30.39 -36.53 -35.24
N LYS A 171 -31.08 -36.16 -34.16
CA LYS A 171 -31.21 -34.77 -33.69
C LYS A 171 -29.90 -34.30 -33.07
N ASP A 172 -29.27 -35.13 -32.25
CA ASP A 172 -27.98 -34.80 -31.62
C ASP A 172 -26.84 -34.69 -32.64
N ILE A 173 -26.79 -35.59 -33.64
CA ILE A 173 -25.83 -35.48 -34.76
C ILE A 173 -25.97 -34.14 -35.49
N ARG A 174 -27.21 -33.66 -35.72
CA ARG A 174 -27.45 -32.35 -36.35
C ARG A 174 -27.01 -31.20 -35.45
N ASN A 175 -27.34 -31.25 -34.16
CA ASN A 175 -26.94 -30.23 -33.19
C ASN A 175 -25.41 -30.12 -33.06
N LEU A 176 -24.70 -31.25 -32.98
CA LEU A 176 -23.25 -31.31 -32.88
C LEU A 176 -22.56 -30.78 -34.15
N ASN A 177 -23.05 -31.13 -35.34
CA ASN A 177 -22.51 -30.60 -36.60
C ASN A 177 -22.70 -29.08 -36.72
N ASN A 178 -23.87 -28.56 -36.35
CA ASN A 178 -24.10 -27.10 -36.30
C ASN A 178 -23.16 -26.41 -35.31
N ARG A 179 -22.95 -27.01 -34.12
CA ARG A 179 -22.00 -26.48 -33.13
C ARG A 179 -20.56 -26.50 -33.63
N ARG A 180 -20.15 -27.56 -34.34
CA ARG A 180 -18.81 -27.65 -34.96
C ARG A 180 -18.60 -26.51 -35.95
N LYS A 181 -19.54 -26.30 -36.87
CA LYS A 181 -19.46 -25.23 -37.87
C LYS A 181 -19.36 -23.84 -37.24
N MET A 182 -20.16 -23.54 -36.21
CA MET A 182 -20.06 -22.26 -35.48
C MET A 182 -18.70 -22.08 -34.78
N MET A 183 -18.07 -23.16 -34.31
CA MET A 183 -16.73 -23.09 -33.72
C MET A 183 -15.64 -22.89 -34.78
N GLU A 184 -15.74 -23.57 -35.92
CA GLU A 184 -14.86 -23.37 -37.09
C GLU A 184 -14.89 -21.92 -37.59
N GLU A 185 -16.09 -21.34 -37.78
CA GLU A 185 -16.28 -19.94 -38.15
C GLU A 185 -15.70 -18.96 -37.10
N ARG A 186 -15.81 -19.29 -35.81
CA ARG A 186 -15.24 -18.47 -34.73
C ARG A 186 -13.72 -18.55 -34.67
N ILE A 187 -13.13 -19.72 -34.93
CA ILE A 187 -11.67 -19.89 -35.02
C ILE A 187 -11.12 -19.03 -36.17
N SER A 188 -11.74 -19.06 -37.35
CA SER A 188 -11.33 -18.21 -38.48
C SER A 188 -11.33 -16.73 -38.11
N LYS A 189 -12.40 -16.23 -37.48
CA LYS A 189 -12.47 -14.82 -37.05
C LYS A 189 -11.37 -14.44 -36.06
N ILE A 190 -11.12 -15.27 -35.04
CA ILE A 190 -10.05 -15.03 -34.05
C ILE A 190 -8.67 -15.08 -34.73
N GLN A 191 -8.47 -15.95 -35.73
CA GLN A 191 -7.24 -16.00 -36.52
C GLN A 191 -7.05 -14.75 -37.41
N ASP A 192 -8.13 -14.16 -37.91
CA ASP A 192 -8.07 -12.91 -38.65
C ASP A 192 -7.85 -11.70 -37.73
N GLU A 193 -8.53 -11.65 -36.57
CA GLU A 193 -8.28 -10.66 -35.50
C GLU A 193 -6.83 -10.70 -35.01
N LEU A 194 -6.23 -11.90 -34.88
CA LEU A 194 -4.83 -12.04 -34.47
C LEU A 194 -3.83 -11.43 -35.47
N LYS A 195 -4.10 -11.50 -36.78
CA LYS A 195 -3.23 -10.90 -37.82
C LYS A 195 -3.16 -9.39 -37.72
N GLU A 196 -4.21 -8.74 -37.19
CA GLU A 196 -4.16 -7.28 -36.94
C GLU A 196 -3.06 -6.90 -35.96
N TYR A 197 -2.58 -7.84 -35.13
CA TYR A 197 -1.54 -7.64 -34.13
C TYR A 197 -0.13 -8.11 -34.57
N ASP A 198 0.06 -8.57 -35.81
CA ASP A 198 1.37 -9.04 -36.33
C ASP A 198 2.47 -7.96 -36.25
N TYR A 199 2.09 -6.68 -36.14
CA TYR A 199 3.04 -5.56 -35.97
C TYR A 199 3.69 -5.49 -34.58
N LEU A 200 3.13 -6.16 -33.55
CA LEU A 200 3.62 -6.07 -32.18
C LEU A 200 5.07 -6.58 -32.04
N ASP A 201 5.43 -7.67 -32.74
CA ASP A 201 6.80 -8.22 -32.78
C ASP A 201 7.82 -7.21 -33.35
N GLN A 202 7.41 -6.39 -34.30
CA GLN A 202 8.25 -5.32 -34.86
C GLN A 202 8.33 -4.13 -33.91
N LEU A 203 7.21 -3.83 -33.22
CA LEU A 203 7.13 -2.76 -32.25
C LEU A 203 8.01 -3.05 -31.03
N GLU A 204 8.04 -4.29 -30.53
CA GLU A 204 8.93 -4.74 -29.45
C GLU A 204 10.40 -4.53 -29.82
N LYS A 205 10.84 -5.03 -30.99
CA LYS A 205 12.20 -4.81 -31.51
C LYS A 205 12.55 -3.32 -31.67
N SER A 206 11.59 -2.50 -32.10
CA SER A 206 11.78 -1.05 -32.20
C SER A 206 11.97 -0.40 -30.81
N LEU A 207 11.26 -0.90 -29.81
CA LEU A 207 11.28 -0.39 -28.43
C LEU A 207 12.59 -0.76 -27.73
N GLU A 208 13.09 -1.99 -27.90
CA GLU A 208 14.44 -2.39 -27.48
C GLU A 208 15.54 -1.51 -28.11
N ALA A 209 15.43 -1.19 -29.41
CA ALA A 209 16.37 -0.32 -30.09
C ALA A 209 16.35 1.12 -29.51
N VAL A 210 15.16 1.66 -29.26
CA VAL A 210 14.97 2.98 -28.63
C VAL A 210 15.48 3.00 -27.18
N GLU A 211 15.27 1.95 -26.39
CA GLU A 211 15.84 1.83 -25.05
C GLU A 211 17.37 1.82 -25.07
N ASN A 212 17.97 1.04 -25.97
CA ASN A 212 19.42 0.99 -26.12
C ASN A 212 19.99 2.36 -26.53
N LEU A 213 19.36 3.06 -27.48
CA LEU A 213 19.72 4.44 -27.83
C LEU A 213 19.59 5.38 -26.63
N ARG A 214 18.51 5.27 -25.84
CA ARG A 214 18.29 6.08 -24.63
C ARG A 214 19.36 5.83 -23.55
N ARG A 215 19.80 4.57 -23.37
CA ARG A 215 20.94 4.22 -22.49
C ARG A 215 22.25 4.85 -22.99
N ILE A 216 22.52 4.79 -24.29
CA ILE A 216 23.71 5.42 -24.91
C ILE A 216 23.68 6.95 -24.73
N ILE A 217 22.53 7.59 -24.95
CA ILE A 217 22.36 9.04 -24.74
C ILE A 217 22.62 9.39 -23.27
N ALA A 218 22.04 8.66 -22.32
CA ALA A 218 22.25 8.89 -20.88
C ALA A 218 23.71 8.71 -20.44
N ALA A 219 24.45 7.78 -21.05
CA ALA A 219 25.88 7.62 -20.81
C ALA A 219 26.69 8.80 -21.39
N LYS A 220 26.32 9.27 -22.60
CA LYS A 220 26.98 10.42 -23.24
C LYS A 220 26.68 11.75 -22.54
N THR A 221 25.47 11.97 -22.01
CA THR A 221 25.15 13.18 -21.23
C THR A 221 25.92 13.22 -19.92
N LYS A 222 25.96 12.12 -19.15
CA LYS A 222 26.83 12.03 -17.96
C LYS A 222 28.30 12.32 -18.28
N LYS A 223 28.83 11.78 -19.38
CA LYS A 223 30.22 12.06 -19.81
C LYS A 223 30.42 13.54 -20.17
N LYS A 224 29.42 14.19 -20.80
CA LYS A 224 29.43 15.63 -21.10
C LYS A 224 29.39 16.48 -19.83
N GLU A 225 28.60 16.11 -18.83
CA GLU A 225 28.54 16.80 -17.53
C GLU A 225 29.89 16.75 -16.82
N ILE A 226 30.52 15.58 -16.76
CA ILE A 226 31.87 15.41 -16.19
C ILE A 226 32.90 16.25 -16.96
N LEU A 227 32.87 16.23 -18.29
CA LEU A 227 33.75 17.06 -19.13
C LEU A 227 33.55 18.56 -18.87
N ASN A 228 32.30 19.03 -18.75
CA ASN A 228 32.01 20.42 -18.42
C ASN A 228 32.52 20.79 -17.02
N GLN A 229 32.37 19.93 -16.02
CA GLN A 229 32.93 20.16 -14.68
C GLN A 229 34.46 20.20 -14.69
N CYS A 230 35.12 19.33 -15.47
CA CYS A 230 36.56 19.38 -15.68
C CYS A 230 37.00 20.66 -16.41
N LEU A 231 36.22 21.15 -17.36
CA LEU A 231 36.52 22.39 -18.09
C LEU A 231 36.39 23.61 -17.19
N ILE A 232 35.33 23.71 -16.38
CA ILE A 232 35.17 24.77 -15.37
C ILE A 232 36.34 24.76 -14.37
N LYS A 233 36.75 23.58 -13.88
CA LYS A 233 37.93 23.43 -13.00
C LYS A 233 39.24 23.82 -13.69
N TYR A 234 39.39 23.50 -14.97
CA TYR A 234 40.56 23.90 -15.76
C TYR A 234 40.61 25.42 -15.95
N GLU A 235 39.47 26.06 -16.23
CA GLU A 235 39.38 27.52 -16.34
C GLU A 235 39.65 28.22 -15.01
N SER A 236 39.14 27.70 -13.88
CA SER A 236 39.44 28.26 -12.55
C SER A 236 40.93 28.12 -12.21
N LEU A 237 41.51 26.93 -12.38
CA LEU A 237 42.94 26.69 -12.16
C LEU A 237 43.82 27.54 -13.08
N LYS A 238 43.43 27.74 -14.33
CA LYS A 238 44.13 28.64 -15.26
C LYS A 238 44.05 30.11 -14.82
N GLY A 239 42.91 30.53 -14.28
CA GLY A 239 42.73 31.83 -13.64
C GLY A 239 43.61 32.00 -12.40
N GLU A 240 43.63 31.02 -11.50
CA GLU A 240 44.49 30.96 -10.31
C GLU A 240 45.97 31.01 -10.69
N ILE A 241 46.41 30.21 -11.67
CA ILE A 241 47.79 30.25 -12.21
C ILE A 241 48.11 31.63 -12.79
N SER A 242 47.19 32.28 -13.50
CA SER A 242 47.40 33.63 -14.02
C SER A 242 47.53 34.67 -12.89
N GLN A 243 46.76 34.54 -11.81
CA GLN A 243 46.84 35.42 -10.64
C GLN A 243 48.13 35.17 -9.84
N LEU A 244 48.52 33.90 -9.66
CA LEU A 244 49.78 33.49 -9.04
C LEU A 244 50.98 34.00 -9.85
N ASN A 245 50.96 33.91 -11.18
CA ASN A 245 52.01 34.45 -12.04
C ASN A 245 52.08 35.98 -11.98
N GLN A 246 50.95 36.70 -11.97
CA GLN A 246 50.96 38.15 -11.72
C GLN A 246 51.48 38.50 -10.33
N THR A 247 51.22 37.66 -9.33
CA THR A 247 51.71 37.85 -7.97
C THR A 247 53.22 37.59 -7.90
N LEU A 248 53.71 36.54 -8.56
CA LEU A 248 55.14 36.25 -8.72
C LEU A 248 55.86 37.37 -9.49
N ASP A 249 55.28 37.90 -10.58
CA ASP A 249 55.86 39.02 -11.32
C ASP A 249 55.94 40.30 -10.46
N ARG A 250 54.97 40.55 -9.56
CA ARG A 250 55.05 41.63 -8.56
C ARG A 250 56.06 41.37 -7.45
N LEU A 251 56.40 40.10 -7.19
CA LEU A 251 57.34 39.68 -6.15
C LEU A 251 58.78 39.47 -6.69
N LYS A 252 59.01 39.44 -8.02
CA LYS A 252 60.36 39.35 -8.61
C LYS A 252 61.30 40.45 -8.10
N SER A 253 60.79 41.66 -7.92
CA SER A 253 61.53 42.79 -7.36
C SER A 253 61.84 42.69 -5.85
N LEU A 254 61.57 41.55 -5.19
CA LEU A 254 62.17 41.21 -3.89
C LEU A 254 63.61 40.74 -4.02
N GLU A 255 64.02 40.14 -5.14
CA GLU A 255 65.43 39.76 -5.36
C GLU A 255 66.33 41.00 -5.45
N ASP A 256 65.78 42.15 -5.87
CA ASP A 256 66.45 43.46 -5.85
C ASP A 256 66.54 44.07 -4.43
N ILE A 257 65.79 43.56 -3.45
CA ILE A 257 65.80 44.10 -2.07
C ILE A 257 67.01 43.60 -1.29
N ASP A 258 67.50 42.38 -1.52
CA ASP A 258 68.70 41.86 -0.84
C ASP A 258 69.97 42.71 -1.04
N PRO A 259 70.36 43.15 -2.26
CA PRO A 259 71.50 44.06 -2.43
C PRO A 259 71.24 45.48 -1.87
N ILE A 260 69.97 45.90 -1.77
CA ILE A 260 69.58 47.15 -1.08
C ILE A 260 69.76 46.99 0.44
N ILE A 261 69.38 45.85 1.02
CA ILE A 261 69.61 45.55 2.44
C ILE A 261 71.12 45.48 2.71
N GLU A 262 71.91 44.82 1.86
CA GLU A 262 73.38 44.81 2.01
C GLU A 262 73.98 46.22 1.96
N THR A 263 73.53 47.09 1.06
CA THR A 263 74.03 48.48 0.99
C THR A 263 73.55 49.31 2.18
N ILE A 264 72.32 49.09 2.67
CA ILE A 264 71.84 49.72 3.91
C ILE A 264 72.67 49.25 5.10
N ASP A 265 73.00 47.96 5.26
CA ASP A 265 73.83 47.48 6.36
C ASP A 265 75.29 47.96 6.24
N LYS A 266 75.86 47.99 5.04
CA LYS A 266 77.18 48.62 4.78
C LYS A 266 77.16 50.11 5.14
N ASN A 267 76.08 50.83 4.84
CA ASN A 267 75.90 52.25 5.20
C ASN A 267 75.66 52.45 6.70
N ILE A 268 74.90 51.58 7.36
CA ILE A 268 74.68 51.61 8.82
C ILE A 268 75.98 51.33 9.56
N ASN A 269 76.78 50.36 9.10
CA ASN A 269 78.09 50.07 9.69
C ASN A 269 79.10 51.19 9.42
N SER A 270 79.09 51.78 8.22
CA SER A 270 79.87 52.98 7.90
C SER A 270 79.44 54.17 8.78
N TYR A 271 78.14 54.38 9.01
CA TYR A 271 77.62 55.42 9.90
C TYR A 271 77.99 55.15 11.38
N LYS A 272 77.92 53.90 11.86
CA LYS A 272 78.40 53.53 13.19
C LYS A 272 79.89 53.83 13.35
N TYR A 273 80.71 53.48 12.36
CA TYR A 273 82.15 53.78 12.34
C TYR A 273 82.44 55.29 12.30
N LEU A 274 81.78 56.04 11.40
CA LEU A 274 81.90 57.49 11.30
C LEU A 274 81.40 58.20 12.57
N ARG A 275 80.34 57.70 13.20
CA ARG A 275 79.86 58.20 14.50
C ARG A 275 80.89 57.94 15.60
N LEU A 276 81.47 56.74 15.65
CA LEU A 276 82.56 56.42 16.60
C LEU A 276 83.77 57.33 16.38
N LYS A 277 84.16 57.56 15.13
CA LYS A 277 85.26 58.46 14.75
C LYS A 277 84.96 59.93 15.03
N ASN A 278 83.71 60.38 14.86
CA ASN A 278 83.28 61.73 15.23
C ASN A 278 83.24 61.90 16.76
N THR A 279 82.85 60.88 17.52
CA THR A 279 82.97 60.89 18.99
C THR A 279 84.45 60.92 19.42
N GLN A 280 85.32 60.11 18.81
CA GLN A 280 86.77 60.19 19.03
C GLN A 280 87.31 61.59 18.70
N TYR A 281 86.94 62.16 17.54
CA TYR A 281 87.35 63.51 17.13
C TYR A 281 86.85 64.60 18.09
N LYS A 282 85.60 64.51 18.58
CA LYS A 282 85.07 65.43 19.61
C LYS A 282 85.86 65.32 20.91
N ASN A 283 86.13 64.10 21.37
CA ASN A 283 86.93 63.87 22.58
C ASN A 283 88.36 64.40 22.40
N SER A 284 89.05 64.07 21.30
CA SER A 284 90.38 64.61 20.99
C SER A 284 90.38 66.13 20.82
N ARG A 285 89.29 66.74 20.33
CA ARG A 285 89.17 68.20 20.25
C ARG A 285 88.90 68.84 21.61
N GLU A 286 88.21 68.17 22.53
CA GLU A 286 88.12 68.61 23.93
C GLU A 286 89.45 68.41 24.68
N GLU A 287 90.17 67.32 24.42
CA GLU A 287 91.52 67.08 24.94
C GLU A 287 92.45 68.19 24.46
N ILE A 288 92.53 68.45 23.14
CA ILE A 288 93.32 69.56 22.58
C ILE A 288 92.91 70.90 23.20
N LYS A 289 91.62 71.21 23.35
CA LYS A 289 91.18 72.44 24.04
C LYS A 289 91.63 72.51 25.51
N LYS A 290 91.67 71.37 26.22
CA LYS A 290 92.20 71.29 27.60
C LYS A 290 93.72 71.45 27.59
N THR A 291 94.42 70.86 26.63
CA THR A 291 95.88 70.97 26.48
C THR A 291 96.29 72.39 26.08
N ASP A 292 95.59 73.03 25.16
CA ASP A 292 95.78 74.44 24.80
C ASP A 292 95.53 75.36 26.01
N PHE A 293 94.44 75.14 26.76
CA PHE A 293 94.17 75.88 28.00
C PHE A 293 95.22 75.67 29.10
N ILE A 294 95.84 74.48 29.13
CA ILE A 294 96.95 74.16 30.03
C ILE A 294 98.26 74.82 29.53
N LEU A 295 98.52 74.83 28.22
CA LEU A 295 99.68 75.50 27.61
C LEU A 295 99.63 77.02 27.77
N ASP A 296 98.48 77.66 27.53
CA ASP A 296 98.23 79.09 27.80
C ASP A 296 98.41 79.47 29.28
N LYS A 297 98.33 78.48 30.18
CA LYS A 297 98.55 78.63 31.63
C LYS A 297 99.99 78.35 32.07
N LEU A 298 100.85 77.82 31.20
CA LEU A 298 102.22 77.37 31.50
C LEU A 298 103.32 78.23 30.86
N THR A 299 102.97 79.22 30.04
CA THR A 299 103.88 80.11 29.27
C THR A 299 104.52 81.25 30.08
N GLY A 300 104.68 81.11 31.41
CA GLY A 300 105.23 82.18 32.26
C GLY A 300 105.84 81.72 33.60
N LEU A 301 106.20 80.44 33.72
CA LEU A 301 106.72 79.86 34.97
C LEU A 301 108.23 80.11 35.21
N GLU A 302 108.89 80.86 34.33
CA GLU A 302 110.34 81.16 34.40
C GLU A 302 110.70 82.45 35.17
N GLU A 303 109.72 83.31 35.52
CA GLU A 303 109.98 84.56 36.27
C GLU A 303 109.94 84.39 37.81
N ILE A 304 109.58 83.21 38.32
CA ILE A 304 109.32 82.99 39.76
C ILE A 304 110.62 82.74 40.57
N ASP A 305 111.67 82.18 39.96
CA ASP A 305 112.91 81.84 40.67
C ASP A 305 113.79 83.06 41.04
N GLN A 306 113.65 84.19 40.33
CA GLN A 306 114.45 85.39 40.59
C GLN A 306 113.94 86.17 41.80
N ILE A 307 112.61 86.31 41.94
CA ILE A 307 111.96 87.11 42.99
C ILE A 307 112.04 86.43 44.38
N LEU A 308 112.19 85.09 44.41
CA LEU A 308 112.30 84.32 45.65
C LEU A 308 113.61 84.54 46.44
N LYS A 309 114.67 85.09 45.82
CA LYS A 309 115.90 85.45 46.55
C LYS A 309 115.76 86.76 47.31
N ASP A 310 115.27 87.82 46.66
CA ASP A 310 115.23 89.17 47.24
C ASP A 310 114.25 89.31 48.42
N PHE A 311 113.19 88.48 48.46
CA PHE A 311 112.23 88.49 49.57
C PHE A 311 112.81 87.91 50.88
N SER A 312 113.91 87.15 50.82
CA SER A 312 114.47 86.44 51.98
C SER A 312 115.21 87.35 52.98
N GLU A 313 115.79 88.47 52.53
CA GLU A 313 116.50 89.41 53.42
C GLU A 313 115.59 90.45 54.10
N LEU A 314 114.50 90.85 53.44
CA LEU A 314 113.61 91.92 53.93
C LEU A 314 112.68 91.46 55.07
N ASN A 315 112.20 90.22 55.05
CA ASN A 315 111.21 89.75 56.03
C ASN A 315 111.80 89.59 57.45
N ASN A 316 113.09 89.26 57.57
CA ASN A 316 113.80 89.18 58.86
C ASN A 316 113.91 90.53 59.58
N ARG A 317 113.82 91.67 58.86
CA ARG A 317 113.79 93.01 59.45
C ARG A 317 112.38 93.50 59.83
N PHE A 318 111.32 92.91 59.29
CA PHE A 318 109.97 93.47 59.42
C PHE A 318 109.23 93.05 60.70
N LYS A 319 109.41 91.81 61.20
CA LYS A 319 108.58 91.30 62.32
C LYS A 319 109.07 91.61 63.74
N ILE A 320 110.34 92.00 63.91
CA ILE A 320 110.82 92.58 65.19
C ILE A 320 110.08 93.90 65.51
N LEU A 321 109.65 94.65 64.48
CA LEU A 321 108.85 95.87 64.62
C LEU A 321 107.34 95.60 64.79
N TYR A 322 106.84 94.45 64.31
CA TYR A 322 105.42 94.07 64.45
C TYR A 322 105.02 93.88 65.93
N ASN A 323 105.91 93.28 66.74
CA ASN A 323 105.73 93.06 68.17
C ASN A 323 105.57 94.35 69.02
N ILE A 324 105.81 95.54 68.46
CA ILE A 324 105.63 96.83 69.16
C ILE A 324 104.39 97.58 68.65
N LYS A 325 103.84 97.21 67.47
CA LYS A 325 102.63 97.83 66.94
C LYS A 325 101.35 97.15 67.43
N GLU A 326 101.35 95.84 67.63
CA GLU A 326 100.13 95.12 68.04
C GLU A 326 99.66 95.50 69.46
N SER A 327 100.58 95.93 70.32
CA SER A 327 100.32 96.57 71.61
C SER A 327 99.59 97.93 71.53
N LEU A 328 99.41 98.51 70.32
CA LEU A 328 98.71 99.78 70.10
C LEU A 328 97.30 99.63 69.52
N THR A 329 96.94 98.46 68.98
CA THR A 329 95.58 98.19 68.44
C THR A 329 94.60 97.69 69.50
N LEU A 330 95.07 97.32 70.69
CA LEU A 330 94.25 96.95 71.86
C LEU A 330 93.70 98.14 72.66
N VAL A 331 93.87 99.37 72.17
CA VAL A 331 93.16 100.59 72.64
C VAL A 331 92.35 101.20 71.47
N GLN A 332 92.11 100.40 70.42
CA GLN A 332 91.41 100.79 69.20
C GLN A 332 90.73 99.58 68.53
N GLU A 333 90.37 98.51 69.24
CA GLU A 333 89.16 98.47 70.09
C GLU A 333 87.96 99.30 69.59
N GLU A 334 86.79 98.66 69.61
CA GLU A 334 85.45 99.24 69.75
C GLU A 334 84.89 100.24 68.72
N LYS A 335 85.66 100.83 67.79
CA LYS A 335 85.08 101.74 66.76
C LYS A 335 85.01 101.17 65.34
N SER A 336 85.84 100.20 64.96
CA SER A 336 85.56 99.38 63.76
C SER A 336 86.34 98.08 63.74
N LYS A 337 85.69 97.01 63.27
CA LYS A 337 86.31 95.85 62.61
C LYS A 337 87.30 95.03 63.46
N THR A 338 86.81 93.95 64.06
CA THR A 338 86.88 92.57 63.52
C THR A 338 88.24 91.90 63.65
N GLU A 339 88.28 90.89 64.51
CA GLU A 339 88.80 89.56 64.18
C GLU A 339 87.83 88.51 64.77
N GLY A 340 87.85 87.26 64.28
CA GLY A 340 86.93 86.24 64.81
C GLY A 340 86.57 85.04 63.93
N ILE A 341 87.25 84.79 62.80
CA ILE A 341 87.14 83.50 62.10
C ILE A 341 87.85 82.43 62.95
N TYR A 342 87.13 81.74 63.86
CA TYR A 342 87.70 80.56 64.55
C TYR A 342 86.73 79.46 65.03
N HIS A 343 85.56 79.31 64.43
CA HIS A 343 84.82 78.04 64.50
C HIS A 343 84.48 77.54 63.09
N ARG A 344 85.25 76.61 62.53
CA ARG A 344 85.32 75.17 62.91
C ARG A 344 83.94 74.53 62.71
N LEU A 345 83.70 73.96 61.52
CA LEU A 345 83.98 72.56 61.17
C LEU A 345 82.91 71.57 61.68
N ARG A 346 82.14 70.99 60.76
CA ARG A 346 82.03 69.54 60.46
C ARG A 346 80.92 69.33 59.40
N VAL A 347 81.18 68.73 58.23
CA VAL A 347 81.50 67.30 57.95
C VAL A 347 80.29 66.42 58.33
N LEU A 348 79.43 65.95 57.41
CA LEU A 348 79.66 64.95 56.34
C LEU A 348 80.07 63.59 56.95
N PRO A 349 79.11 62.73 57.32
CA PRO A 349 78.70 61.61 56.45
C PRO A 349 77.15 61.44 56.45
N GLU A 350 76.49 60.42 55.88
CA GLU A 350 76.89 59.12 55.30
C GLU A 350 76.26 58.86 53.91
N ILE A 351 76.74 57.82 53.23
CA ILE A 351 76.08 57.08 52.13
C ILE A 351 75.77 55.66 52.69
N GLU A 352 74.97 54.85 52.00
CA GLU A 352 74.78 53.39 52.24
C GLU A 352 73.96 52.91 53.46
N LYS A 353 72.64 52.94 53.29
CA LYS A 353 71.79 51.73 53.50
C LYS A 353 70.87 51.56 52.28
N ALA A 354 71.30 50.96 51.18
CA ALA A 354 71.59 49.53 51.02
C ALA A 354 70.37 48.62 51.28
N LEU A 355 69.61 48.38 50.20
CA LEU A 355 69.13 47.07 49.72
C LEU A 355 67.94 46.32 50.39
N THR A 356 67.17 45.69 49.48
CA THR A 356 66.08 44.69 49.63
C THR A 356 64.72 45.21 50.14
N SER A 357 63.55 44.85 49.56
CA SER A 357 63.17 43.96 48.43
C SER A 357 62.00 44.63 47.66
N ALA A 358 61.63 44.32 46.41
CA ALA A 358 61.45 43.00 45.80
C ALA A 358 61.57 43.00 44.26
N LYS A 359 61.75 41.79 43.72
CA LYS A 359 61.96 41.47 42.30
C LYS A 359 60.68 40.92 41.63
N ASP A 360 60.66 41.01 40.30
CA ASP A 360 59.96 40.13 39.33
C ASP A 360 58.42 40.06 39.27
N LYS A 361 57.88 40.76 38.26
CA LYS A 361 56.69 40.45 37.40
C LYS A 361 56.52 41.66 36.46
N PRO A 362 56.67 41.53 35.11
CA PRO A 362 55.67 40.83 34.31
C PRO A 362 56.12 40.29 32.92
N GLN A 363 56.09 38.97 32.67
CA GLN A 363 55.96 38.44 31.30
C GLN A 363 54.94 37.28 31.14
N LEU A 364 54.54 36.59 32.21
CA LEU A 364 53.63 35.43 32.10
C LEU A 364 52.15 35.78 31.82
N ILE A 365 51.68 36.98 32.21
CA ILE A 365 50.24 37.32 32.20
C ILE A 365 49.67 37.46 30.78
N LYS A 366 50.48 37.88 29.80
CA LYS A 366 50.00 38.16 28.43
C LYS A 366 49.66 36.90 27.61
N ARG A 367 50.16 35.71 28.01
CA ARG A 367 49.93 34.45 27.28
C ARG A 367 48.70 33.66 27.77
N LEU A 368 48.31 33.85 29.04
CA LEU A 368 47.20 33.12 29.67
C LEU A 368 45.81 33.64 29.32
N ILE A 369 45.68 34.91 28.92
CA ILE A 369 44.38 35.51 28.59
C ILE A 369 43.85 34.96 27.26
N LYS A 370 44.70 34.84 26.23
CA LYS A 370 44.30 34.42 24.88
C LYS A 370 43.78 32.97 24.81
N LEU A 371 44.42 32.05 25.54
CA LEU A 371 44.02 30.64 25.62
C LEU A 371 42.66 30.42 26.34
N LYS A 372 42.26 31.35 27.22
CA LYS A 372 40.98 31.26 27.94
C LYS A 372 39.78 31.58 27.05
N GLU A 373 39.96 32.48 26.09
CA GLU A 373 38.89 32.95 25.19
C GLU A 373 38.58 31.91 24.09
N GLU A 374 39.61 31.27 23.52
CA GLU A 374 39.45 30.21 22.50
C GLU A 374 38.81 28.93 23.06
N TYR A 375 39.07 28.59 24.33
CA TYR A 375 38.45 27.43 25.00
C TYR A 375 36.94 27.63 25.25
N ALA A 376 36.53 28.85 25.64
CA ALA A 376 35.14 29.18 25.92
C ALA A 376 34.25 29.16 24.66
N LEU A 377 34.78 29.60 23.52
CA LEU A 377 34.05 29.59 22.24
C LEU A 377 33.80 28.16 21.74
N ASN A 378 34.80 27.29 21.81
CA ASN A 378 34.68 25.90 21.37
C ASN A 378 33.75 25.05 22.27
N GLN A 379 33.73 25.28 23.59
CA GLN A 379 32.71 24.66 24.47
C GLN A 379 31.28 25.06 24.09
N LYS A 380 31.05 26.31 23.65
CA LYS A 380 29.71 26.78 23.25
C LYS A 380 29.25 26.09 21.95
N ASN A 381 30.14 25.94 20.98
CA ASN A 381 29.84 25.26 19.71
C ASN A 381 29.59 23.75 19.89
N LEU A 382 30.36 23.08 20.74
CA LEU A 382 30.12 21.67 21.12
C LEU A 382 28.75 21.45 21.78
N ARG A 383 28.26 22.43 22.54
CA ARG A 383 26.95 22.34 23.21
C ARG A 383 25.80 22.38 22.20
N VAL A 384 25.86 23.30 21.23
CA VAL A 384 24.86 23.42 20.15
C VAL A 384 24.90 22.21 19.21
N GLY A 385 26.10 21.70 18.88
CA GLY A 385 26.25 20.48 18.07
C GLY A 385 25.62 19.24 18.73
N ASN A 386 25.86 19.04 20.03
CA ASN A 386 25.25 17.93 20.77
C ASN A 386 23.73 18.08 20.94
N GLU A 387 23.20 19.30 20.98
CA GLU A 387 21.76 19.56 21.01
C GLU A 387 21.09 19.26 19.65
N PHE A 388 21.79 19.53 18.54
CA PHE A 388 21.33 19.14 17.19
C PHE A 388 21.36 17.62 16.98
N ILE A 389 22.37 16.91 17.50
CA ILE A 389 22.45 15.43 17.42
C ILE A 389 21.31 14.77 18.22
N ARG A 390 20.93 15.31 19.39
CA ARG A 390 19.78 14.81 20.19
C ARG A 390 18.43 14.83 19.47
N HIS A 391 18.26 15.66 18.44
CA HIS A 391 17.04 15.63 17.62
C HIS A 391 16.93 14.37 16.74
N PHE A 392 18.01 13.58 16.65
CA PHE A 392 18.08 12.34 15.85
C PHE A 392 18.20 11.06 16.68
N ASP A 393 18.23 11.14 18.02
CA ASP A 393 18.31 9.98 18.93
C ASP A 393 17.13 8.99 18.79
N GLY A 394 16.06 9.37 18.07
CA GLY A 394 14.91 8.52 17.77
C GLY A 394 14.87 7.89 16.37
N LEU A 395 15.88 8.12 15.50
CA LEU A 395 15.86 7.59 14.12
C LEU A 395 15.93 6.06 14.07
N GLY A 396 16.72 5.43 14.96
CA GLY A 396 16.80 3.97 15.05
C GLY A 396 15.47 3.34 15.45
N ASP A 397 14.83 3.86 16.50
CA ASP A 397 13.49 3.45 16.95
C ASP A 397 12.42 3.68 15.87
N ALA A 398 12.52 4.76 15.10
CA ALA A 398 11.62 5.05 13.99
C ALA A 398 11.80 4.04 12.84
N GLU A 399 13.04 3.69 12.48
CA GLU A 399 13.33 2.71 11.43
C GLU A 399 12.96 1.28 11.86
N GLU A 400 13.17 0.90 13.12
CA GLU A 400 12.64 -0.35 13.68
C GLU A 400 11.11 -0.37 13.69
N ARG A 401 10.44 0.70 14.13
CA ARG A 401 8.98 0.77 14.13
C ARG A 401 8.40 0.75 12.71
N ILE A 402 9.04 1.40 11.74
CA ILE A 402 8.64 1.33 10.32
C ILE A 402 8.79 -0.11 9.79
N ASN A 403 9.89 -0.80 10.12
CA ASN A 403 10.07 -2.20 9.76
C ASN A 403 9.07 -3.15 10.46
N GLN A 404 8.72 -2.89 11.72
CA GLN A 404 7.66 -3.63 12.42
C GLN A 404 6.28 -3.36 11.81
N VAL A 405 5.96 -2.11 11.44
CA VAL A 405 4.72 -1.74 10.75
C VAL A 405 4.65 -2.36 9.35
N ALA A 406 5.77 -2.45 8.62
CA ALA A 406 5.84 -3.16 7.35
C ALA A 406 5.55 -4.67 7.52
N LYS A 407 6.23 -5.33 8.47
CA LYS A 407 5.97 -6.75 8.82
C LYS A 407 4.52 -6.98 9.27
N LEU A 408 3.94 -6.07 10.05
CA LEU A 408 2.54 -6.13 10.46
C LEU A 408 1.57 -5.91 9.30
N LYS A 409 1.89 -5.02 8.36
CA LYS A 409 1.10 -4.78 7.13
C LYS A 409 1.08 -6.01 6.22
N ASP A 410 2.23 -6.67 6.02
CA ASP A 410 2.28 -7.90 5.24
C ASP A 410 1.59 -9.07 5.97
N ARG A 411 1.73 -9.15 7.30
CA ARG A 411 0.99 -10.12 8.11
C ARG A 411 -0.53 -9.88 8.05
N LEU A 412 -0.98 -8.62 8.11
CA LEU A 412 -2.38 -8.24 7.90
C LEU A 412 -2.87 -8.62 6.49
N ARG A 413 -2.04 -8.41 5.46
CA ARG A 413 -2.36 -8.78 4.07
C ARG A 413 -2.53 -10.30 3.92
N SER A 414 -1.62 -11.08 4.50
CA SER A 414 -1.73 -12.56 4.53
C SER A 414 -2.95 -13.05 5.33
N LEU A 415 -3.29 -12.41 6.45
CA LEU A 415 -4.49 -12.70 7.23
C LEU A 415 -5.79 -12.31 6.51
N MET A 416 -5.80 -11.20 5.76
CA MET A 416 -6.92 -10.83 4.90
C MET A 416 -7.11 -11.82 3.75
N GLU A 417 -6.03 -12.34 3.18
CA GLU A 417 -6.12 -13.36 2.13
C GLU A 417 -6.59 -14.71 2.69
N LEU A 418 -6.07 -15.13 3.85
CA LEU A 418 -6.56 -16.30 4.58
C LEU A 418 -8.03 -16.16 4.98
N SER A 419 -8.45 -14.99 5.47
CA SER A 419 -9.86 -14.66 5.76
C SER A 419 -10.74 -14.77 4.51
N LYS A 420 -10.27 -14.29 3.35
CA LYS A 420 -10.99 -14.37 2.08
C LYS A 420 -11.08 -15.81 1.57
N ARG A 421 -10.01 -16.61 1.69
CA ARG A 421 -10.00 -18.05 1.39
C ARG A 421 -10.90 -18.83 2.35
N MET A 422 -10.87 -18.56 3.64
CA MET A 422 -11.73 -19.18 4.67
C MET A 422 -13.21 -18.86 4.41
N LYS A 423 -13.55 -17.62 4.05
CA LYS A 423 -14.92 -17.28 3.63
C LYS A 423 -15.35 -18.04 2.38
N ALA A 424 -14.50 -18.15 1.37
CA ALA A 424 -14.81 -18.94 0.16
C ALA A 424 -14.96 -20.44 0.46
N THR A 425 -14.09 -20.99 1.32
CA THR A 425 -14.13 -22.39 1.76
C THR A 425 -15.41 -22.67 2.55
N ASN A 426 -15.78 -21.81 3.52
CA ASN A 426 -17.03 -21.95 4.27
C ASN A 426 -18.28 -21.83 3.37
N LEU A 427 -18.22 -21.03 2.31
CA LEU A 427 -19.32 -20.88 1.34
C LEU A 427 -19.39 -22.07 0.36
N SER A 428 -18.29 -22.80 0.17
CA SER A 428 -18.27 -24.11 -0.50
C SER A 428 -18.79 -25.19 0.44
N LEU A 429 -18.37 -25.16 1.71
CA LEU A 429 -18.80 -26.09 2.75
C LEU A 429 -20.33 -26.01 2.96
N ASP A 430 -20.89 -24.81 3.09
CA ASP A 430 -22.33 -24.59 3.24
C ASP A 430 -23.15 -25.00 2.00
N LYS A 431 -22.52 -25.08 0.82
CA LYS A 431 -23.14 -25.66 -0.38
C LYS A 431 -23.08 -27.18 -0.37
N GLU A 432 -21.92 -27.76 -0.03
CA GLU A 432 -21.76 -29.22 0.04
C GLU A 432 -22.56 -29.83 1.21
N THR A 433 -22.72 -29.15 2.34
CA THR A 433 -23.63 -29.61 3.41
C THR A 433 -25.08 -29.58 2.97
N LYS A 434 -25.51 -28.59 2.18
CA LYS A 434 -26.89 -28.54 1.62
C LYS A 434 -27.11 -29.59 0.53
N GLU A 435 -26.11 -29.89 -0.28
CA GLU A 435 -26.15 -31.02 -1.21
C GLU A 435 -26.19 -32.36 -0.44
N LEU A 436 -25.40 -32.51 0.62
CA LEU A 436 -25.43 -33.71 1.50
C LEU A 436 -26.78 -33.87 2.21
N GLU A 437 -27.35 -32.82 2.80
CA GLU A 437 -28.69 -32.85 3.40
C GLU A 437 -29.76 -33.25 2.38
N ARG A 438 -29.64 -32.76 1.13
CA ARG A 438 -30.53 -33.13 0.02
C ARG A 438 -30.35 -34.59 -0.41
N ILE A 439 -29.11 -35.07 -0.49
CA ILE A 439 -28.78 -36.46 -0.82
C ILE A 439 -29.27 -37.40 0.28
N GLU A 440 -29.01 -37.09 1.56
CA GLU A 440 -29.55 -37.84 2.70
C GLU A 440 -31.08 -37.86 2.72
N GLY A 441 -31.74 -36.73 2.43
CA GLY A 441 -33.19 -36.66 2.29
C GLY A 441 -33.71 -37.56 1.17
N THR A 442 -33.00 -37.58 0.03
CA THR A 442 -33.32 -38.44 -1.12
C THR A 442 -33.11 -39.92 -0.79
N ILE A 443 -32.01 -40.28 -0.14
CA ILE A 443 -31.72 -41.64 0.33
C ILE A 443 -32.77 -42.10 1.36
N LYS A 444 -33.16 -41.25 2.32
CA LYS A 444 -34.23 -41.56 3.27
C LYS A 444 -35.58 -41.77 2.58
N SER A 445 -35.90 -40.98 1.54
CA SER A 445 -37.10 -41.20 0.72
C SER A 445 -37.05 -42.54 -0.01
N GLN A 446 -35.95 -42.82 -0.71
CA GLN A 446 -35.78 -44.06 -1.47
C GLN A 446 -35.71 -45.31 -0.58
N LEU A 447 -35.15 -45.21 0.63
CA LEU A 447 -35.14 -46.30 1.61
C LEU A 447 -36.54 -46.52 2.22
N ASN A 448 -37.38 -45.49 2.35
CA ASN A 448 -38.77 -45.64 2.75
C ASN A 448 -39.62 -46.26 1.62
N GLU A 449 -39.45 -45.82 0.37
CA GLU A 449 -40.05 -46.48 -0.80
C GLU A 449 -39.61 -47.96 -0.89
N TYR A 450 -38.33 -48.24 -0.69
CA TYR A 450 -37.81 -49.61 -0.65
C TYR A 450 -38.38 -50.43 0.52
N ARG A 451 -38.55 -49.81 1.71
CA ARG A 451 -39.25 -50.43 2.85
C ARG A 451 -40.69 -50.79 2.52
N GLU A 452 -41.41 -49.92 1.82
CA GLU A 452 -42.77 -50.19 1.36
C GLU A 452 -42.84 -51.27 0.28
N ILE A 453 -41.87 -51.34 -0.63
CA ILE A 453 -41.77 -52.41 -1.61
C ILE A 453 -41.50 -53.75 -0.89
N LEU A 454 -40.61 -53.75 0.10
CA LEU A 454 -40.32 -54.93 0.94
C LEU A 454 -41.45 -55.32 1.89
N SER A 455 -42.41 -54.44 2.22
CA SER A 455 -43.61 -54.82 3.00
C SER A 455 -44.73 -55.39 2.12
N LYS A 456 -44.76 -55.01 0.83
CA LYS A 456 -45.68 -55.54 -0.18
C LYS A 456 -45.22 -56.90 -0.77
N ILE A 457 -43.99 -57.32 -0.50
CA ILE A 457 -43.38 -58.58 -0.93
C ILE A 457 -43.18 -59.48 0.29
N GLU A 458 -44.09 -60.45 0.50
CA GLU A 458 -44.06 -61.33 1.68
C GLU A 458 -42.84 -62.27 1.72
N VAL A 459 -42.27 -62.60 0.56
CA VAL A 459 -41.21 -63.61 0.37
C VAL A 459 -40.10 -63.06 -0.52
N CYS A 460 -38.84 -63.17 -0.07
CA CYS A 460 -37.69 -62.64 -0.80
C CYS A 460 -37.49 -63.33 -2.17
N PRO A 461 -37.46 -62.61 -3.31
CA PRO A 461 -37.34 -63.21 -4.63
C PRO A 461 -35.98 -63.86 -4.92
N PHE A 462 -34.96 -63.64 -4.07
CA PHE A 462 -33.61 -64.18 -4.26
C PHE A 462 -33.30 -65.41 -3.39
N CYS A 463 -33.78 -65.44 -2.14
CA CYS A 463 -33.52 -66.53 -1.18
C CYS A 463 -34.78 -67.24 -0.65
N LEU A 464 -35.97 -66.85 -1.12
CA LEU A 464 -37.28 -67.46 -0.82
C LEU A 464 -37.66 -67.50 0.68
N SER A 465 -36.96 -66.77 1.54
CA SER A 465 -37.33 -66.61 2.95
C SER A 465 -38.43 -65.56 3.13
N HIS A 466 -39.37 -65.80 4.06
CA HIS A 466 -40.33 -64.78 4.49
C HIS A 466 -39.62 -63.52 5.00
N ILE A 467 -40.16 -62.36 4.61
CA ILE A 467 -39.65 -61.02 4.96
C ILE A 467 -40.45 -60.48 6.14
N ASP A 468 -40.05 -60.91 7.34
CA ASP A 468 -40.61 -60.46 8.61
C ASP A 468 -40.12 -59.03 8.97
N GLU A 469 -40.78 -58.36 9.91
CA GLU A 469 -40.51 -56.95 10.22
C GLU A 469 -39.07 -56.68 10.68
N ASP A 470 -38.51 -57.56 11.51
CA ASP A 470 -37.11 -57.48 11.94
C ASP A 470 -36.13 -57.62 10.77
N LYS A 471 -36.44 -58.46 9.77
CA LYS A 471 -35.61 -58.60 8.56
C LYS A 471 -35.68 -57.36 7.68
N ARG A 472 -36.85 -56.72 7.55
CA ARG A 472 -36.97 -55.42 6.83
C ARG A 472 -36.08 -54.37 7.48
N ASN A 473 -36.13 -54.28 8.82
CA ASN A 473 -35.31 -53.34 9.56
C ASN A 473 -33.80 -53.64 9.45
N HIS A 474 -33.40 -54.92 9.47
CA HIS A 474 -32.00 -55.34 9.30
C HIS A 474 -31.45 -55.07 7.88
N ILE A 475 -32.26 -55.26 6.84
CA ILE A 475 -31.88 -54.94 5.45
C ILE A 475 -31.68 -53.43 5.30
N ILE A 476 -32.60 -52.62 5.83
CA ILE A 476 -32.52 -51.16 5.72
C ILE A 476 -31.35 -50.61 6.56
N SER A 477 -31.03 -51.21 7.71
CA SER A 477 -29.89 -50.80 8.54
C SER A 477 -28.51 -51.09 7.92
N HIS A 478 -28.43 -51.75 6.76
CA HIS A 478 -27.19 -51.89 5.98
C HIS A 478 -26.98 -50.77 4.95
N TYR A 479 -27.95 -49.85 4.78
CA TYR A 479 -27.90 -48.72 3.84
C TYR A 479 -27.97 -47.35 4.54
N ILE A 480 -27.84 -47.34 5.87
CA ILE A 480 -27.72 -46.16 6.75
C ILE A 480 -26.34 -46.20 7.40
#